data_AF-A0A5K1H5X3-F1
#
_entry.id   AF-A0A5K1H5X3-F1
#
_cell.length_a   1.000
_cell.length_b   1.000
_cell.length_c   1.000
_cell.angle_alpha   90.00
_cell.angle_beta   90.00
_cell.angle_gamma   90.00
#
_symmetry.space_group_name_H-M   'P 1'
#
loop_
_entity.id
_entity.type
_entity.pdbx_description
1 polymer ?
#
loop_
_entity_poly.entity_id
_entity_poly.type
_entity_poly.pdbx_seq_one_letter_code
_entity_poly.pdbx_strand_id
1 'polypeptide(L)'
;AHTDLDKYLMNPMKEIAHNADFNILSWWKTNECKYKIVAKMAQDVLIIPVSIVASEYVFSIARRILNDYRCSTTPENVESLICT
;
A
#
# COMPACT_ATOMS: atom_id res chain seq x y z
N ALA A 1 -21.37 5.17 25.77
CA ALA A 1 -20.88 5.76 24.52
C ALA A 1 -20.28 4.63 23.70
N HIS A 2 -20.78 4.35 22.49
CA HIS A 2 -20.18 3.32 21.63
C HIS A 2 -18.94 3.90 20.95
N THR A 3 -17.81 3.24 21.17
CA THR A 3 -16.55 3.58 20.52
C THR A 3 -16.66 3.34 19.01
N ASP A 4 -15.72 3.90 18.28
CA ASP A 4 -15.58 3.68 16.84
C ASP A 4 -15.48 2.19 16.48
N LEU A 5 -14.75 1.44 17.32
CA LEU A 5 -14.59 0.00 17.21
C LEU A 5 -15.88 -0.76 17.48
N ASP A 6 -16.64 -0.38 18.51
CA ASP A 6 -17.93 -1.02 18.82
C ASP A 6 -18.89 -0.90 17.63
N LYS A 7 -18.95 0.29 17.01
CA LYS A 7 -19.79 0.53 15.83
C LYS A 7 -19.38 -0.33 14.64
N TYR A 8 -18.07 -0.53 14.44
CA TYR A 8 -17.56 -1.41 13.39
C TYR A 8 -17.93 -2.87 13.66
N LEU A 9 -17.70 -3.36 14.87
CA LEU A 9 -17.97 -4.76 15.26
C LEU A 9 -19.45 -5.13 15.28
N MET A 10 -20.32 -4.17 15.61
CA MET A 10 -21.78 -4.37 15.62
C MET A 10 -22.41 -4.27 14.22
N ASN A 11 -21.67 -3.76 13.22
CA ASN A 11 -22.19 -3.64 11.87
C ASN A 11 -22.21 -5.04 11.21
N PRO A 12 -23.38 -5.58 10.83
CA PRO A 12 -23.46 -6.88 10.20
C PRO A 12 -22.76 -6.81 8.83
N MET A 13 -21.54 -7.34 8.75
CA MET A 13 -20.65 -7.31 7.59
C MET A 13 -21.10 -8.29 6.48
N LYS A 14 -22.41 -8.46 6.30
CA LYS A 14 -23.02 -9.45 5.40
C LYS A 14 -22.88 -9.11 3.92
N GLU A 15 -22.63 -7.84 3.56
CA GLU A 15 -22.61 -7.40 2.16
C GLU A 15 -21.25 -7.54 1.48
N ILE A 16 -20.16 -7.76 2.24
CA ILE A 16 -18.79 -7.72 1.71
C ILE A 16 -18.29 -9.10 1.29
N ALA A 17 -18.75 -10.17 1.96
CA ALA A 17 -18.17 -11.50 1.87
C ALA A 17 -18.42 -12.25 0.53
N HIS A 18 -19.23 -11.70 -0.37
CA HIS A 18 -19.70 -12.41 -1.58
C HIS A 18 -19.36 -11.70 -2.90
N ASN A 19 -18.62 -10.59 -2.88
CA ASN A 19 -18.25 -9.89 -4.11
C ASN A 19 -16.77 -10.14 -4.45
N ALA A 20 -16.51 -10.78 -5.59
CA ALA A 20 -15.15 -11.03 -6.08
C ALA A 20 -14.38 -9.73 -6.38
N ASP A 21 -15.09 -8.63 -6.66
CA ASP A 21 -14.50 -7.32 -6.97
C ASP A 21 -14.40 -6.41 -5.72
N PHE A 22 -14.54 -6.97 -4.52
CA PHE A 22 -14.47 -6.17 -3.30
C PHE A 22 -13.05 -5.66 -3.04
N ASN A 23 -12.90 -4.33 -3.02
CA ASN A 23 -11.66 -3.66 -2.63
C ASN A 23 -11.75 -3.14 -1.18
N ILE A 24 -11.02 -3.78 -0.27
CA ILE A 24 -10.98 -3.44 1.16
C ILE A 24 -10.44 -2.03 1.43
N LEU A 25 -9.46 -1.55 0.65
CA LEU A 25 -8.89 -0.22 0.82
C LEU A 25 -9.90 0.85 0.41
N SER A 26 -10.60 0.64 -0.71
CA SER A 26 -11.70 1.52 -1.14
C SER A 26 -12.83 1.56 -0.11
N TRP A 27 -13.17 0.42 0.49
CA TRP A 27 -14.19 0.36 1.52
C TRP A 27 -13.82 1.19 2.76
N TRP A 28 -12.58 1.07 3.25
CA TRP A 28 -12.10 1.88 4.38
C TRP A 28 -12.07 3.36 4.06
N LYS A 29 -11.69 3.74 2.83
CA LYS A 29 -11.73 5.13 2.37
C LYS A 29 -13.15 5.70 2.36
N THR A 30 -14.14 4.94 1.87
CA THR A 30 -15.54 5.37 1.88
C THR A 30 -16.11 5.49 3.30
N ASN A 31 -15.64 4.68 4.23
CA ASN A 31 -16.15 4.64 5.61
C ASN A 31 -15.31 5.45 6.62
N GLU A 32 -14.30 6.20 6.16
CA GLU A 32 -13.37 6.93 7.02
C GLU A 32 -14.08 7.93 7.95
N CYS A 33 -15.10 8.63 7.46
CA CYS A 33 -15.88 9.55 8.28
C CYS A 33 -16.71 8.83 9.36
N LYS A 34 -17.12 7.58 9.10
CA LYS A 34 -17.95 6.75 9.99
C LYS A 34 -17.10 6.07 11.06
N TYR A 35 -15.90 5.63 10.68
CA TYR A 35 -14.96 4.89 11.52
C TYR A 35 -13.60 5.61 11.59
N LYS A 36 -13.54 6.82 12.15
CA LYS A 36 -12.37 7.70 12.02
C LYS A 36 -11.05 7.10 12.52
N ILE A 37 -11.08 6.47 13.69
CA ILE A 37 -9.88 5.92 14.32
C ILE A 37 -9.57 4.57 13.71
N VAL A 38 -10.60 3.73 13.55
CA VAL A 38 -10.44 2.37 13.03
C VAL A 38 -10.03 2.38 11.55
N ALA A 39 -10.60 3.26 10.73
CA ALA A 39 -10.22 3.38 9.32
C ALA A 39 -8.77 3.82 9.14
N LYS A 40 -8.26 4.70 10.00
CA LYS A 40 -6.86 5.11 9.98
C LYS A 40 -5.93 3.95 10.35
N MET A 41 -6.24 3.24 11.43
CA MET A 41 -5.51 2.03 11.83
C MET A 41 -5.54 0.96 10.74
N ALA A 42 -6.70 0.75 10.10
CA ALA A 42 -6.85 -0.23 9.04
C ALA A 42 -6.04 0.14 7.79
N GLN A 43 -5.99 1.42 7.42
CA GLN A 43 -5.12 1.88 6.33
C GLN A 43 -3.65 1.60 6.66
N ASP A 44 -3.19 1.98 7.86
CA ASP A 44 -1.79 1.76 8.27
C ASP A 44 -1.39 0.27 8.25
N VAL A 45 -2.30 -0.63 8.62
CA VAL A 45 -2.06 -2.08 8.63
C VAL A 45 -2.15 -2.70 7.23
N LEU A 46 -3.14 -2.30 6.42
CA LEU A 46 -3.44 -2.92 5.12
C LEU A 46 -2.58 -2.39 3.98
N ILE A 47 -1.97 -1.21 4.13
CA ILE A 47 -1.03 -0.65 3.13
C ILE A 47 0.28 -1.45 3.09
N ILE A 48 0.63 -2.17 4.17
CA ILE A 48 1.85 -2.96 4.22
C ILE A 48 1.69 -4.15 3.25
N PRO A 49 2.49 -4.22 2.17
CA PRO A 49 2.44 -5.36 1.26
C PRO A 49 2.85 -6.63 2.01
N VAL A 50 1.95 -7.60 2.10
CA VAL A 50 2.16 -8.86 2.83
C VAL A 50 3.30 -9.71 2.23
N SER A 51 3.67 -9.48 0.96
CA SER A 51 4.68 -10.30 0.29
C SER A 51 5.97 -9.54 0.01
N ILE A 52 7.06 -10.08 0.56
CA ILE A 52 8.47 -9.81 0.20
C ILE A 52 8.69 -9.87 -1.32
N VAL A 53 7.89 -10.65 -2.05
CA VAL A 53 7.93 -10.80 -3.52
C VAL A 53 7.73 -9.47 -4.26
N ALA A 54 6.91 -8.55 -3.76
CA ALA A 54 6.76 -7.22 -4.37
C ALA A 54 8.04 -6.39 -4.23
N SER A 55 8.75 -6.53 -3.10
CA SER A 55 10.04 -5.87 -2.88
C SER A 55 11.13 -6.46 -3.76
N GLU A 56 11.19 -7.77 -3.95
CA GLU A 56 12.13 -8.41 -4.87
C GLU A 56 11.88 -8.02 -6.32
N TYR A 57 10.61 -7.93 -6.74
CA TYR A 57 10.26 -7.48 -8.09
C TYR A 57 10.67 -6.02 -8.34
N VAL A 58 10.31 -5.12 -7.42
CA VAL A 58 10.71 -3.70 -7.50
C VAL A 58 12.24 -3.57 -7.45
N PHE A 59 12.91 -4.31 -6.57
CA PHE A 59 14.37 -4.29 -6.47
C PHE A 59 15.05 -4.89 -7.72
N SER A 60 14.46 -5.91 -8.33
CA SER A 60 14.94 -6.52 -9.58
C SER A 60 14.81 -5.53 -10.76
N ILE A 61 13.69 -4.82 -10.85
CA ILE A 61 13.50 -3.76 -11.85
C ILE A 61 14.51 -2.63 -11.61
N ALA A 62 14.62 -2.14 -10.37
CA ALA A 62 15.56 -1.08 -10.04
C ALA A 62 17.01 -1.48 -10.35
N ARG A 63 17.38 -2.74 -10.06
CA ARG A 63 18.70 -3.29 -10.39
C ARG A 63 18.93 -3.36 -11.90
N ARG A 64 17.93 -3.77 -12.70
CA ARG A 64 18.02 -3.78 -14.16
C ARG A 64 18.19 -2.38 -14.72
N ILE A 65 17.38 -1.43 -14.27
CA ILE A 65 17.48 -0.02 -14.67
C ILE A 65 18.89 0.51 -14.33
N LEU A 66 19.33 0.38 -13.08
CA LEU A 66 20.66 0.84 -12.67
C LEU A 66 21.79 0.17 -13.47
N ASN A 67 21.66 -1.12 -13.76
CA ASN A 67 22.64 -1.85 -14.56
C ASN A 67 22.67 -1.37 -16.02
N ASP A 68 21.51 -1.14 -16.64
CA ASP A 68 21.41 -0.60 -18.00
C ASP A 68 22.00 0.82 -18.07
N TYR A 69 21.73 1.67 -17.08
CA TYR A 69 22.35 3.00 -16.97
C TYR A 69 23.88 2.91 -16.81
N ARG A 70 24.38 1.99 -15.99
CA ARG A 70 25.83 1.77 -15.80
C ARG A 70 26.52 1.23 -17.06
N CYS A 71 25.83 0.43 -17.87
CA CYS A 71 26.35 -0.01 -19.16
C CYS A 71 26.43 1.13 -20.20
N SER A 72 25.70 2.24 -19.99
CA SER A 72 25.62 3.35 -20.96
C SER A 72 26.24 4.68 -20.49
N THR A 73 26.75 4.80 -19.26
CA THR A 73 27.29 6.07 -18.74
C THR A 73 28.62 5.90 -18.02
N THR A 74 29.56 6.81 -18.29
CA THR A 74 30.82 6.92 -17.55
C THR A 74 30.57 7.34 -16.10
N PRO A 75 31.40 6.91 -15.14
CA PRO A 75 31.13 7.02 -13.69
C PRO A 75 30.80 8.44 -13.19
N GLU A 76 31.32 9.48 -13.86
CA GLU A 76 31.14 10.90 -13.50
C GLU A 76 29.70 11.39 -13.64
N ASN A 77 28.88 10.77 -14.50
CA ASN A 77 27.49 11.21 -14.74
C ASN A 77 26.47 10.55 -13.79
N VAL A 78 26.87 9.50 -13.05
CA VAL A 78 25.97 8.78 -12.15
C VAL A 78 25.81 9.53 -10.82
N GLU A 79 26.86 10.20 -10.35
CA GLU A 79 26.84 10.98 -9.10
C GLU A 79 25.94 12.22 -9.20
N SER A 80 25.90 12.88 -10.36
CA SER A 80 25.04 14.06 -10.55
C SER A 80 23.55 13.71 -10.65
N LEU A 81 23.21 12.51 -11.14
CA LEU A 81 21.81 12.07 -11.30
C LEU A 81 21.17 11.59 -9.99
N ILE A 82 21.98 11.10 -9.04
CA ILE A 82 21.50 10.60 -7.73
C ILE A 82 21.25 11.76 -6.74
N CYS A 83 21.90 12.90 -6.93
CA CYS A 83 21.86 14.04 -6.00
C CYS A 83 20.88 15.16 -6.41
N THR A 84 19.86 14.86 -7.21
CA THR A 84 18.69 15.76 -7.43
C THR A 84 17.46 15.17 -6.76
#